data_AF-A0A1Z8JKN3-F1
#
_entry.id   AF-A0A1Z8JKN3-F1
#
_cell.length_a   1.000
_cell.length_b   1.000
_cell.length_c   1.000
_cell.angle_alpha   90.00
_cell.angle_beta   90.00
_cell.angle_gamma   90.00
#
_symmetry.space_group_name_H-M   'P 1'
#
loop_
_entity.id
_entity.type
_entity.pdbx_description
1 polymer ?
#
loop_
_entity_poly.entity_id
_entity_poly.type
_entity_poly.pdbx_seq_one_letter_code
_entity_poly.pdbx_strand_id
1 'polypeptide(L)'
;MKTSIVFNYGLDNPFADTGDDETEVTNYIHIRIQQRNGRKTLTTVQGLPDEYDLKKILKVIKKEFACNGNIVKDDELGEVIQLQGDQRLKIMEFMVQTLGIKKKNIKIHGF
;
A
#
# COMPACT_ATOMS: atom_id res chain seq x y z
N MET A 1 -43.00 30.17 23.60
CA MET A 1 -43.37 28.74 23.54
C MET A 1 -42.94 28.16 22.20
N LYS A 2 -41.87 27.36 22.20
CA LYS A 2 -41.69 26.12 21.43
C LYS A 2 -40.25 25.66 21.63
N THR A 3 -40.13 24.71 22.56
CA THR A 3 -38.97 23.92 22.90
C THR A 3 -38.67 22.95 21.75
N SER A 4 -37.42 22.88 21.31
CA SER A 4 -36.90 21.72 20.58
C SER A 4 -35.46 21.49 21.00
N ILE A 5 -35.30 20.56 21.94
CA ILE A 5 -34.01 20.03 22.39
C ILE A 5 -33.67 18.93 21.37
N VAL A 6 -32.65 19.13 20.54
CA VAL A 6 -32.15 18.08 19.65
C VAL A 6 -31.06 17.34 20.40
N PHE A 7 -31.40 16.18 20.99
CA PHE A 7 -30.43 15.23 21.50
C PHE A 7 -29.77 14.52 20.32
N ASN A 8 -28.52 14.87 20.02
CA ASN A 8 -27.68 14.14 19.07
C ASN A 8 -27.11 12.90 19.76
N TYR A 9 -27.78 11.76 19.65
CA TYR A 9 -27.22 10.45 20.01
C TYR A 9 -26.31 9.97 18.86
N GLY A 10 -25.05 10.37 18.91
CA GLY A 10 -24.03 9.93 17.96
C GLY A 10 -23.28 8.71 18.49
N LEU A 11 -23.76 7.52 18.11
CA LEU A 11 -23.10 6.21 18.14
C LEU A 11 -21.73 6.10 18.87
N ASP A 12 -21.77 5.76 20.15
CA ASP A 12 -20.69 5.03 20.79
C ASP A 12 -20.70 3.59 20.23
N ASN A 13 -19.74 3.26 19.36
CA ASN A 13 -19.60 1.91 18.79
C ASN A 13 -19.29 0.88 19.90
N PRO A 14 -20.19 -0.07 20.21
CA PRO A 14 -19.99 -1.07 21.27
C PRO A 14 -19.11 -2.27 20.84
N PHE A 15 -18.49 -2.20 19.66
CA PHE A 15 -17.62 -3.24 19.10
C PHE A 15 -16.11 -2.94 19.25
N ALA A 16 -15.74 -1.98 20.10
CA ALA A 16 -14.34 -1.77 20.48
C ALA A 16 -13.85 -2.82 21.50
N ASP A 17 -14.19 -4.10 21.27
CA ASP A 17 -13.79 -5.23 22.11
C ASP A 17 -12.63 -5.99 21.44
N THR A 18 -11.44 -5.73 22.00
CA THR A 18 -10.30 -6.62 22.18
C THR A 18 -9.71 -7.37 20.97
N GLY A 19 -8.56 -6.87 20.49
CA GLY A 19 -7.70 -7.57 19.53
C GLY A 19 -6.26 -7.05 19.56
N ASP A 20 -5.48 -7.61 20.49
CA ASP A 20 -4.03 -7.81 20.47
C ASP A 20 -3.07 -6.60 20.57
N ASP A 21 -2.31 -6.61 21.67
CA ASP A 21 -1.03 -5.94 21.88
C ASP A 21 0.04 -6.37 20.83
N GLU A 22 0.00 -5.80 19.63
CA GLU A 22 1.17 -5.64 18.77
C GLU A 22 1.08 -4.23 18.19
N THR A 23 1.95 -3.32 18.64
CA THR A 23 2.18 -1.97 18.08
C THR A 23 1.64 -1.85 16.66
N GLU A 24 0.52 -1.16 16.54
CA GLU A 24 -0.25 -0.89 15.33
C GLU A 24 0.66 -0.67 14.11
N VAL A 25 0.97 -1.73 13.36
CA VAL A 25 1.54 -1.59 12.02
C VAL A 25 0.38 -1.31 11.08
N THR A 26 -0.26 -0.16 11.25
CA THR A 26 -1.41 0.29 10.45
C THR A 26 -1.04 0.51 8.98
N ASN A 27 0.26 0.65 8.67
CA ASN A 27 0.78 0.81 7.32
C ASN A 27 1.40 -0.48 6.78
N TYR A 28 0.56 -1.45 6.42
CA TYR A 28 1.01 -2.56 5.57
C TYR A 28 1.37 -2.05 4.18
N ILE A 29 2.38 -2.68 3.58
CA ILE A 29 2.71 -2.43 2.17
C ILE A 29 1.90 -3.39 1.32
N HIS A 30 1.10 -2.84 0.42
CA HIS A 30 0.25 -3.63 -0.47
C HIS A 30 0.90 -3.71 -1.85
N ILE A 31 1.24 -4.92 -2.27
CA ILE A 31 1.66 -5.21 -3.65
C ILE A 31 0.46 -5.81 -4.37
N ARG A 32 -0.12 -5.07 -5.31
CA ARG A 32 -1.28 -5.51 -6.09
C ARG A 32 -0.91 -5.73 -7.54
N ILE A 33 -1.56 -6.70 -8.17
CA ILE A 33 -1.45 -6.91 -9.62
C ILE A 33 -2.77 -6.48 -10.25
N GLN A 34 -2.68 -5.76 -11.35
CA GLN A 34 -3.82 -5.36 -12.16
C GLN A 34 -3.58 -5.76 -13.61
N GLN A 35 -4.64 -6.18 -14.30
CA GLN A 35 -4.57 -6.42 -15.74
C GLN A 35 -4.69 -5.10 -16.49
N ARG A 36 -3.69 -4.75 -17.31
CA ARG A 36 -3.73 -3.52 -18.11
C ARG A 36 -4.46 -3.72 -19.42
N ASN A 37 -4.04 -4.72 -20.20
CA ASN A 37 -4.58 -5.02 -21.53
C ASN A 37 -4.23 -6.46 -21.91
N GLY A 38 -5.23 -7.32 -22.12
CA GLY A 38 -5.01 -8.71 -22.52
C GLY A 38 -4.02 -9.41 -21.59
N ARG A 39 -2.85 -9.81 -22.09
CA ARG A 39 -1.80 -10.46 -21.27
C ARG A 39 -0.88 -9.49 -20.51
N LYS A 40 -1.03 -8.17 -20.70
CA LYS A 40 -0.19 -7.16 -20.04
C LYS A 40 -0.73 -6.87 -18.64
N THR A 41 0.15 -6.91 -17.65
CA THR A 41 -0.16 -6.61 -16.25
C THR A 41 0.59 -5.39 -15.77
N LEU A 42 0.07 -4.78 -14.71
CA LEU A 42 0.70 -3.72 -13.94
C LEU A 42 0.81 -4.21 -12.49
N THR A 43 1.99 -4.04 -11.91
CA THR A 43 2.18 -4.25 -10.47
C THR A 43 2.20 -2.89 -9.80
N THR A 44 1.34 -2.68 -8.80
CA THR A 44 1.28 -1.43 -8.03
C THR A 44 1.71 -1.68 -6.60
N VAL A 45 2.60 -0.83 -6.08
CA VAL A 45 3.09 -0.89 -4.70
C VAL A 45 2.54 0.34 -3.96
N GLN A 46 1.73 0.08 -2.94
CA GLN A 46 1.05 1.08 -2.11
C GLN A 46 1.53 0.99 -0.66
N GLY A 47 1.46 2.10 0.09
CA GLY A 47 1.81 2.13 1.52
C GLY A 47 3.31 2.25 1.81
N LEU A 48 4.10 2.76 0.85
CA LEU A 48 5.48 3.16 1.12
C LEU A 48 5.47 4.45 1.96
N PRO A 49 6.18 4.51 3.09
CA PRO A 49 6.25 5.75 3.87
C PRO A 49 7.09 6.82 3.15
N ASP A 50 6.70 8.08 3.35
CA ASP A 50 7.28 9.25 2.67
C ASP A 50 8.76 9.50 3.00
N GLU A 51 9.28 8.84 4.05
CA GLU A 51 10.69 8.87 4.42
C GLU A 51 11.60 8.24 3.34
N TYR A 52 11.05 7.35 2.51
CA TYR A 52 11.80 6.71 1.45
C TYR A 52 11.80 7.54 0.16
N ASP A 53 12.98 7.73 -0.41
CA ASP A 53 13.16 8.33 -1.73
C ASP A 53 12.62 7.40 -2.85
N LEU A 54 11.33 7.53 -3.19
CA LEU A 54 10.69 6.75 -4.25
C LEU A 54 11.41 6.86 -5.59
N LYS A 55 11.99 8.03 -5.90
CA LYS A 55 12.77 8.24 -7.13
C LYS A 55 14.03 7.37 -7.19
N LYS A 56 14.73 7.20 -6.06
CA LYS A 56 15.93 6.34 -5.98
C LYS A 56 15.53 4.89 -6.09
N ILE A 57 14.49 4.47 -5.35
CA ILE A 57 13.93 3.12 -5.40
C ILE A 57 13.53 2.76 -6.83
N LEU A 58 12.79 3.63 -7.51
CA LEU A 58 12.37 3.42 -8.89
C LEU A 58 13.56 3.29 -9.86
N LYS A 59 14.65 4.04 -9.64
CA LYS A 59 15.87 3.91 -10.46
C LYS A 59 16.54 2.54 -10.28
N VAL A 60 16.61 2.04 -9.05
CA VAL A 60 17.19 0.71 -8.75
C VAL A 60 16.32 -0.40 -9.34
N ILE A 61 15.01 -0.35 -9.09
CA ILE A 61 14.02 -1.29 -9.61
C ILE A 61 14.05 -1.36 -11.15
N LYS A 62 14.14 -0.21 -11.84
CA LYS A 62 14.26 -0.18 -13.31
C LYS A 62 15.53 -0.88 -13.80
N LYS A 63 16.65 -0.69 -13.09
CA LYS A 63 17.95 -1.30 -13.44
C LYS A 63 17.95 -2.81 -13.18
N GLU A 64 17.39 -3.24 -12.05
CA GLU A 64 17.43 -4.62 -11.60
C GLU A 64 16.41 -5.51 -12.32
N PHE A 65 15.19 -5.02 -12.53
CA PHE A 65 14.12 -5.80 -13.15
C PHE A 65 14.01 -5.61 -14.65
N ALA A 66 14.79 -4.71 -15.25
CA ALA A 66 14.70 -4.32 -16.67
C ALA A 66 13.26 -3.97 -17.11
N CYS A 67 12.48 -3.42 -16.17
CA CYS A 67 11.07 -3.05 -16.38
C CYS A 67 10.92 -1.54 -16.43
N ASN A 68 9.89 -1.06 -17.13
CA ASN A 68 9.51 0.34 -17.02
C ASN A 68 8.58 0.55 -15.81
N GLY A 69 8.60 1.75 -15.25
CA GLY A 69 7.86 2.12 -14.06
C GLY A 69 7.62 3.61 -13.96
N ASN A 70 6.56 3.98 -13.25
CA ASN A 70 6.19 5.36 -12.97
C ASN A 70 5.79 5.53 -11.50
N ILE A 71 5.98 6.73 -10.96
CA ILE A 71 5.39 7.13 -9.69
C ILE A 71 4.10 7.88 -10.04
N VAL A 72 2.99 7.42 -9.48
CA VAL A 72 1.68 8.06 -9.63
C VAL A 72 1.27 8.55 -8.25
N LYS A 73 0.91 9.82 -8.15
CA LYS A 73 0.35 10.40 -6.93
C LYS A 73 -1.16 10.33 -7.05
N ASP A 74 -1.78 9.79 -6.02
CA ASP A 74 -3.22 9.66 -5.89
C ASP A 74 -3.64 10.32 -4.58
N ASP A 75 -4.72 11.10 -4.60
CA ASP A 75 -5.17 11.86 -3.43
C ASP A 75 -5.69 10.94 -2.30
N GLU A 76 -6.16 9.74 -2.63
CA GLU A 76 -6.67 8.78 -1.64
C GLU A 76 -5.60 7.75 -1.23
N LEU A 77 -4.79 7.29 -2.19
CA LEU A 77 -3.83 6.20 -1.97
C LEU A 77 -2.38 6.66 -1.72
N GLY A 78 -2.13 7.97 -1.84
CA GLY A 78 -0.82 8.58 -1.68
C GLY A 78 0.10 8.34 -2.89
N GLU A 79 1.41 8.27 -2.64
CA GLU A 79 2.39 8.01 -3.69
C GLU A 79 2.52 6.51 -3.97
N VAL A 80 2.10 6.10 -5.18
CA VAL A 80 2.08 4.70 -5.61
C VAL A 80 3.13 4.48 -6.71
N ILE A 81 3.92 3.42 -6.57
CA ILE A 81 4.82 2.98 -7.64
C ILE A 81 4.08 1.99 -8.54
N GLN A 82 4.04 2.29 -9.84
CA GLN A 82 3.50 1.40 -10.87
C GLN A 82 4.63 0.82 -11.71
N LEU A 83 4.63 -0.50 -11.88
CA LEU A 83 5.61 -1.25 -12.69
C LEU A 83 4.90 -2.07 -13.76
N GLN A 84 5.56 -2.24 -14.91
CA GLN A 84 5.06 -3.08 -16.00
C GLN A 84 5.37 -4.55 -15.75
N GLY A 85 4.39 -5.41 -16.00
CA GLY A 85 4.48 -6.85 -15.79
C GLY A 85 4.14 -7.28 -14.37
N ASP A 86 4.13 -8.60 -14.16
CA ASP A 86 4.02 -9.20 -12.82
C ASP A 86 5.43 -9.32 -12.25
N GLN A 87 5.73 -8.47 -11.27
CA GLN A 87 7.01 -8.49 -10.55
C GLN A 87 6.80 -8.72 -9.04
N ARG A 88 5.64 -9.26 -8.62
CA ARG A 88 5.25 -9.32 -7.20
C ARG A 88 6.31 -10.00 -6.30
N LEU A 89 6.89 -11.09 -6.77
CA LEU A 89 7.88 -11.88 -6.03
C LEU A 89 9.20 -11.11 -5.92
N LYS A 90 9.63 -10.48 -7.02
CA LYS A 90 10.88 -9.71 -7.03
C LYS A 90 10.80 -8.46 -6.19
N ILE A 91 9.66 -7.76 -6.22
CA ILE A 91 9.43 -6.59 -5.37
C ILE A 91 9.43 -6.99 -3.89
N MET A 92 8.75 -8.08 -3.54
CA MET A 92 8.77 -8.60 -2.17
C MET A 92 10.20 -8.87 -1.70
N GLU A 93 10.99 -9.56 -2.51
CA GLU A 93 12.39 -9.86 -2.20
C GLU A 93 13.24 -8.59 -2.05
N PHE A 94 13.11 -7.65 -2.99
CA PHE A 94 13.78 -6.35 -2.95
C PHE A 94 13.42 -5.54 -1.69
N MET A 95 12.14 -5.51 -1.30
CA MET A 95 11.71 -4.80 -0.09
C MET A 95 12.29 -5.42 1.19
N VAL A 96 12.44 -6.74 1.23
CA VAL A 96 13.04 -7.43 2.39
C VAL A 96 14.55 -7.21 2.42
N GLN A 97 15.24 -7.32 1.28
CA GLN A 97 16.70 -7.26 1.21
C GLN A 97 17.24 -5.83 1.26
N THR A 98 16.66 -4.90 0.48
CA THR A 98 17.19 -3.54 0.33
C THR A 98 16.63 -2.58 1.39
N LEU A 99 15.35 -2.71 1.73
CA LEU A 99 14.68 -1.81 2.67
C LEU A 99 14.59 -2.39 4.09
N GLY A 100 14.93 -3.67 4.29
CA GLY A 100 14.88 -4.32 5.59
C GLY A 100 13.46 -4.54 6.12
N ILE A 101 12.45 -4.47 5.26
CA ILE A 101 11.05 -4.59 5.66
C ILE A 101 10.76 -6.06 5.99
N LYS A 102 10.14 -6.31 7.14
CA LYS A 102 9.73 -7.67 7.54
C LYS A 102 8.67 -8.19 6.56
N LYS A 103 8.79 -9.44 6.14
CA LYS A 103 7.78 -10.12 5.27
C LYS A 103 6.35 -10.04 5.82
N LYS A 104 6.20 -10.01 7.15
CA LYS A 104 4.91 -9.85 7.85
C LYS A 104 4.18 -8.55 7.47
N ASN A 105 4.92 -7.50 7.10
CA ASN A 105 4.37 -6.18 6.81
C ASN A 105 4.00 -6.03 5.31
N ILE A 106 4.29 -7.04 4.48
CA ILE A 106 4.04 -7.01 3.04
C ILE A 106 2.84 -7.92 2.73
N LYS A 107 1.77 -7.34 2.19
CA LYS A 107 0.59 -8.06 1.72
C LYS A 107 0.60 -8.11 0.19
N ILE A 108 0.70 -9.32 -0.36
CA ILE A 108 0.63 -9.56 -1.81
C ILE A 108 -0.81 -9.89 -2.17
N HIS A 109 -1.38 -9.12 -3.10
CA HIS A 109 -2.70 -9.34 -3.66
C HIS A 109 -2.54 -9.95 -5.06
N GLY A 110 -3.21 -11.08 -5.26
CA GLY A 110 -3.22 -11.79 -6.54
C GLY A 110 -4.18 -11.17 -7.56
N PHE A 111 -4.44 -11.96 -8.60
CA PHE A 111 -5.51 -11.71 -9.57
C PHE A 111 -6.87 -12.06 -8.99
#